data_AF-N1WQS6-F1
#
_entry.id   AF-N1WQS6-F1
#
_cell.length_a   1.000
_cell.length_b   1.000
_cell.length_c   1.000
_cell.angle_alpha   90.00
_cell.angle_beta   90.00
_cell.angle_gamma   90.00
#
_symmetry.space_group_name_H-M   'P 1'
#
loop_
_entity.id
_entity.type
_entity.pdbx_description
1 polymer ?
#
loop_
_entity_poly.entity_id
_entity_poly.type
_entity_poly.pdbx_seq_one_letter_code
_entity_poly.pdbx_strand_id
1 'polypeptide(L)'
;MRIFSQEKMDQEFKRWTRLLRAIEAGTRIELTGYVLNDSFRLNLEKFVKLCLENYNKGDLAPVVYSVIQEMLLHAATSNLREYFYEEEGIDFLDQNAFDCSEEEFRKFLNTFDLNAARNVFKTKGLFLKVIIRHNHTGIAAEVLNNSKVIPFMEERLRKYLATAMEYKDLMDYYDSYPEDEDGRDIGLAFSILILRKIGLKPELFRIGVGEKIHTSRLEVPFGEEYRSIRKKNRNDEGVPKESHEQEIELPWKTNRCSYCGRTVDDRIFFSKIPDDVPIKGIPEPVRAGNGICAWCLSSYL
;
A
#
# COMPACT_ATOMS: atom_id res chain seq x y z
N MET A 1 -25.47 29.07 -15.30
CA MET A 1 -24.32 28.22 -15.68
C MET A 1 -23.01 28.51 -14.91
N ARG A 2 -22.84 29.67 -14.24
CA ARG A 2 -21.63 30.00 -13.44
C ARG A 2 -21.60 29.49 -11.98
N ILE A 3 -22.75 29.10 -11.41
CA ILE A 3 -22.85 28.71 -9.99
C ILE A 3 -22.38 27.25 -9.76
N PHE A 4 -22.68 26.35 -10.71
CA PHE A 4 -22.26 24.94 -10.65
C PHE A 4 -20.74 24.72 -10.77
N SER A 5 -19.97 25.66 -11.32
CA SER A 5 -18.50 25.57 -11.37
C SER A 5 -17.85 26.00 -10.07
N GLN A 6 -18.44 26.95 -9.34
CA GLN A 6 -17.89 27.47 -8.08
C GLN A 6 -17.96 26.41 -6.97
N GLU A 7 -19.10 25.72 -6.83
CA GLU A 7 -19.28 24.66 -5.83
C GLU A 7 -18.38 23.45 -6.07
N LYS A 8 -18.14 23.07 -7.33
CA LYS A 8 -17.18 22.02 -7.68
C LYS A 8 -15.75 22.40 -7.31
N MET A 9 -15.33 23.64 -7.62
CA MET A 9 -14.00 24.13 -7.23
C MET A 9 -13.84 24.21 -5.70
N ASP A 10 -14.86 24.65 -4.97
CA ASP A 10 -14.83 24.70 -3.50
C ASP A 10 -14.76 23.31 -2.87
N GLN A 11 -15.46 22.33 -3.45
CA GLN A 11 -15.37 20.93 -3.02
C GLN A 11 -13.99 20.32 -3.32
N GLU A 12 -13.44 20.57 -4.50
CA GLU A 12 -12.09 20.13 -4.86
C GLU A 12 -11.04 20.76 -3.95
N PHE A 13 -11.14 22.07 -3.70
CA PHE A 13 -10.25 22.78 -2.79
C PHE A 13 -10.30 22.20 -1.37
N LYS A 14 -11.49 21.99 -0.79
CA LYS A 14 -11.65 21.36 0.53
C LYS A 14 -11.07 19.96 0.58
N ARG A 15 -11.26 19.15 -0.48
CA ARG A 15 -10.68 17.80 -0.58
C ARG A 15 -9.15 17.88 -0.61
N TRP A 16 -8.61 18.87 -1.32
CA TRP A 16 -7.18 19.11 -1.43
C TRP A 16 -6.54 19.53 -0.11
N THR A 17 -7.16 20.46 0.62
CA THR A 17 -6.69 20.87 1.95
C THR A 17 -6.73 19.72 2.95
N ARG A 18 -7.77 18.88 2.91
CA ARG A 18 -7.87 17.69 3.77
C ARG A 18 -6.77 16.67 3.49
N LEU A 19 -6.46 16.45 2.21
CA LEU A 19 -5.38 15.55 1.84
C LEU A 19 -4.03 16.06 2.34
N LEU A 20 -3.72 17.34 2.12
CA LEU A 20 -2.45 17.92 2.57
C LEU A 20 -2.28 17.79 4.08
N ARG A 21 -3.32 18.11 4.86
CA ARG A 21 -3.31 17.91 6.33
C ARG A 21 -3.13 16.45 6.73
N ALA A 22 -3.75 15.51 5.99
CA ALA A 22 -3.58 14.09 6.26
C ALA A 22 -2.13 13.64 6.00
N ILE A 23 -1.49 14.15 4.94
CA ILE A 23 -0.08 13.89 4.61
C ILE A 23 0.84 14.52 5.66
N GLU A 24 0.62 15.77 6.04
CA GLU A 24 1.37 16.45 7.11
C GLU A 24 1.32 15.64 8.42
N ALA A 25 0.15 15.09 8.75
CA ALA A 25 -0.07 14.24 9.93
C ALA A 25 0.52 12.81 9.80
N GLY A 26 1.13 12.44 8.67
CA GLY A 26 1.66 11.08 8.47
C GLY A 26 0.58 10.01 8.31
N THR A 27 -0.63 10.41 7.88
CA THR A 27 -1.77 9.49 7.73
C THR A 27 -1.50 8.50 6.60
N ARG A 28 -1.79 7.22 6.83
CA ARG A 28 -1.74 6.18 5.79
C ARG A 28 -2.64 6.53 4.60
N ILE A 29 -2.09 6.46 3.39
CA ILE A 29 -2.82 6.65 2.14
C ILE A 29 -3.19 5.28 1.57
N GLU A 30 -4.41 5.15 1.09
CA GLU A 30 -4.89 3.97 0.38
C GLU A 30 -5.49 4.34 -0.97
N LEU A 31 -5.00 3.69 -2.02
CA LEU A 31 -5.62 3.71 -3.34
C LEU A 31 -6.14 2.31 -3.61
N THR A 32 -7.39 2.18 -4.02
CA THR A 32 -7.98 0.89 -4.40
C THR A 32 -8.64 1.03 -5.76
N GLY A 33 -8.44 0.04 -6.60
CA GLY A 33 -8.95 -0.03 -7.95
C GLY A 33 -9.10 -1.48 -8.39
N TYR A 34 -9.62 -1.66 -9.59
CA TYR A 34 -9.78 -2.99 -10.21
C TYR A 34 -8.80 -3.13 -11.39
N VAL A 35 -8.54 -2.03 -12.10
CA VAL A 35 -7.65 -1.97 -13.26
C VAL A 35 -6.66 -0.83 -13.10
N LEU A 36 -5.49 -0.99 -13.71
CA LEU A 36 -4.43 0.03 -13.73
C LEU A 36 -4.66 1.00 -14.89
N ASN A 37 -5.42 2.07 -14.64
CA ASN A 37 -5.70 3.13 -15.62
C ASN A 37 -4.93 4.43 -15.35
N ASP A 38 -4.98 5.37 -16.28
CA ASP A 38 -4.26 6.64 -16.18
C ASP A 38 -4.65 7.45 -14.94
N SER A 39 -5.92 7.43 -14.55
CA SER A 39 -6.37 8.10 -13.32
C SER A 39 -5.73 7.50 -12.07
N PHE A 40 -5.57 6.17 -12.02
CA PHE A 40 -4.89 5.49 -10.92
C PHE A 40 -3.41 5.89 -10.88
N ARG A 41 -2.73 5.88 -12.03
CA ARG A 41 -1.31 6.25 -12.18
C ARG A 41 -1.06 7.69 -11.75
N LEU A 42 -1.85 8.64 -12.27
CA LEU A 42 -1.73 10.07 -11.95
C LEU A 42 -1.98 10.35 -10.46
N ASN A 43 -2.98 9.69 -9.85
CA ASN A 43 -3.24 9.85 -8.42
C ASN A 43 -2.10 9.28 -7.57
N LEU A 44 -1.55 8.13 -7.96
CA LEU A 44 -0.42 7.53 -7.28
C LEU A 44 0.82 8.43 -7.34
N GLU A 45 1.19 8.89 -8.54
CA GLU A 45 2.34 9.78 -8.74
C GLU A 45 2.21 11.02 -7.86
N LYS A 46 1.03 11.63 -7.88
CA LYS A 46 0.71 12.81 -7.07
C LYS A 46 0.85 12.55 -5.58
N PHE A 47 0.34 11.43 -5.07
CA PHE A 47 0.43 11.11 -3.64
C PHE A 47 1.86 10.77 -3.22
N VAL A 48 2.59 9.99 -4.01
CA VAL A 48 4.01 9.68 -3.75
C VAL A 48 4.83 10.97 -3.69
N LYS A 49 4.64 11.87 -4.66
CA LYS A 49 5.29 13.17 -4.71
C LYS A 49 4.99 14.01 -3.46
N LEU A 50 3.71 14.19 -3.12
CA LEU A 50 3.32 14.97 -1.93
C LEU A 50 3.86 14.37 -0.62
N CYS A 51 3.84 13.05 -0.46
CA CYS A 51 4.40 12.38 0.71
C CYS A 51 5.89 12.65 0.86
N LEU A 52 6.66 12.58 -0.24
CA LEU A 52 8.10 12.79 -0.22
C LEU A 52 8.48 14.26 -0.06
N GLU A 53 7.76 15.17 -0.71
CA GLU A 53 7.94 16.62 -0.55
C GLU A 53 7.73 17.05 0.91
N ASN A 54 6.75 16.47 1.61
CA ASN A 54 6.49 16.75 3.04
C ASN A 54 7.70 16.48 3.95
N TYR A 55 8.64 15.63 3.54
CA TYR A 55 9.87 15.33 4.30
C TYR A 55 11.14 15.87 3.63
N ASN A 56 11.02 16.78 2.66
CA ASN A 56 12.13 17.32 1.87
C ASN A 56 12.93 16.22 1.11
N LYS A 57 12.23 15.17 0.66
CA LYS A 57 12.78 14.04 -0.11
C LYS A 57 12.17 13.92 -1.51
N GLY A 58 11.71 15.05 -2.06
CA GLY A 58 11.02 15.10 -3.37
C GLY A 58 11.88 14.61 -4.54
N ASP A 59 13.20 14.63 -4.41
CA ASP A 59 14.18 14.07 -5.35
C ASP A 59 14.04 12.55 -5.53
N LEU A 60 13.53 11.84 -4.52
CA LEU A 60 13.29 10.40 -4.59
C LEU A 60 12.00 10.05 -5.35
N ALA A 61 11.10 11.01 -5.58
CA ALA A 61 9.76 10.75 -6.10
C ALA A 61 9.76 10.02 -7.46
N PRO A 62 10.58 10.39 -8.46
CA PRO A 62 10.60 9.68 -9.73
C PRO A 62 11.00 8.21 -9.59
N VAL A 63 11.99 7.90 -8.74
CA VAL A 63 12.46 6.52 -8.54
C VAL A 63 11.42 5.72 -7.75
N VAL A 64 10.92 6.26 -6.65
CA VAL A 64 9.91 5.58 -5.82
C VAL A 64 8.64 5.31 -6.62
N TYR A 65 8.16 6.29 -7.39
CA TYR A 65 7.01 6.11 -8.27
C TYR A 65 7.26 5.04 -9.32
N SER A 66 8.41 5.06 -10.00
CA SER A 66 8.77 4.07 -11.03
C SER A 66 8.73 2.63 -10.48
N VAL A 67 9.32 2.40 -9.30
CA VAL A 67 9.32 1.06 -8.69
C VAL A 67 7.91 0.64 -8.27
N ILE A 68 7.09 1.53 -7.70
CA ILE A 68 5.69 1.20 -7.35
C ILE A 68 4.86 0.93 -8.61
N GLN A 69 5.13 1.64 -9.70
CA GLN A 69 4.47 1.42 -10.99
C GLN A 69 4.79 0.02 -11.53
N GLU A 70 6.02 -0.45 -11.41
CA GLU A 70 6.40 -1.81 -11.79
C GLU A 70 5.71 -2.86 -10.92
N MET A 71 5.66 -2.63 -9.60
CA MET A 71 4.91 -3.49 -8.68
C MET A 71 3.43 -3.59 -9.06
N LEU A 72 2.83 -2.48 -9.51
CA LEU A 72 1.44 -2.42 -9.97
C LEU A 72 1.23 -3.13 -11.30
N LEU A 73 2.16 -3.00 -12.24
CA LEU A 73 2.12 -3.72 -13.52
C LEU A 73 2.14 -5.22 -13.26
N HIS A 74 3.07 -5.71 -12.41
CA HIS A 74 3.13 -7.12 -12.04
C HIS A 74 1.83 -7.63 -11.39
N ALA A 75 1.28 -6.87 -10.44
CA ALA A 75 0.02 -7.20 -9.79
C ALA A 75 -1.18 -7.19 -10.76
N ALA A 76 -1.25 -6.23 -11.66
CA ALA A 76 -2.30 -6.11 -12.67
C ALA A 76 -2.23 -7.27 -13.69
N THR A 77 -1.03 -7.60 -14.16
CA THR A 77 -0.79 -8.72 -15.08
C THR A 77 -1.20 -10.05 -14.44
N SER A 78 -0.96 -10.23 -13.13
CA SER A 78 -1.39 -11.43 -12.41
C SER A 78 -2.92 -11.57 -12.37
N ASN A 79 -3.65 -10.48 -12.09
CA ASN A 79 -5.11 -10.47 -12.15
C ASN A 79 -5.64 -10.71 -13.57
N LEU A 80 -5.01 -10.12 -14.59
CA LEU A 80 -5.35 -10.31 -16.01
C LEU A 80 -5.12 -11.75 -16.46
N ARG A 81 -4.04 -12.38 -15.99
CA ARG A 81 -3.72 -13.76 -16.32
C ARG A 81 -4.76 -14.73 -15.75
N GLU A 82 -5.16 -14.56 -14.49
CA GLU A 82 -6.24 -15.37 -13.92
C GLU A 82 -7.53 -15.20 -14.72
N TYR A 83 -7.90 -13.96 -15.06
CA TYR A 83 -9.06 -13.71 -15.90
C TYR A 83 -8.96 -14.43 -17.25
N PHE A 84 -7.85 -14.29 -17.97
CA PHE A 84 -7.64 -14.93 -19.26
C PHE A 84 -7.80 -16.45 -19.18
N TYR A 85 -7.15 -17.10 -18.20
CA TYR A 85 -7.24 -18.55 -18.05
C TYR A 85 -8.63 -19.04 -17.66
N GLU A 86 -9.36 -18.27 -16.85
CA GLU A 86 -10.75 -18.61 -16.52
C GLU A 86 -11.67 -18.50 -17.74
N GLU A 87 -11.51 -17.47 -18.58
CA GLU A 87 -12.35 -17.30 -19.77
C GLU A 87 -12.05 -18.35 -20.85
N GLU A 88 -10.77 -18.73 -21.03
CA GLU A 88 -10.36 -19.75 -22.00
C GLU A 88 -10.49 -21.19 -21.46
N GLY A 89 -10.86 -21.37 -20.18
CA GLY A 89 -11.00 -22.68 -19.55
C GLY A 89 -9.67 -23.45 -19.41
N ILE A 90 -8.55 -22.72 -19.32
CA ILE A 90 -7.20 -23.28 -19.19
C ILE A 90 -6.91 -23.62 -17.73
N ASP A 91 -6.46 -24.85 -17.47
CA ASP A 91 -5.95 -25.23 -16.15
C ASP A 91 -4.57 -24.60 -15.91
N PHE A 92 -4.55 -23.47 -15.21
CA PHE A 92 -3.32 -22.73 -14.90
C PHE A 92 -2.40 -23.44 -13.89
N LEU A 93 -2.82 -24.56 -13.31
CA LEU A 93 -1.97 -25.40 -12.47
C LEU A 93 -1.20 -26.45 -13.28
N ASP A 94 -1.62 -26.74 -14.50
CA ASP A 94 -0.87 -27.57 -15.45
C ASP A 94 0.19 -26.73 -16.16
N GLN A 95 1.46 -27.03 -15.88
CA GLN A 95 2.59 -26.32 -16.46
C GLN A 95 2.62 -26.44 -18.00
N ASN A 96 2.20 -27.56 -18.58
CA ASN A 96 2.21 -27.72 -20.04
C ASN A 96 1.14 -26.83 -20.69
N ALA A 97 -0.08 -26.83 -20.15
CA ALA A 97 -1.16 -25.97 -20.61
C ALA A 97 -0.76 -24.48 -20.49
N PHE A 98 -0.15 -24.12 -19.35
CA PHE A 98 0.40 -22.80 -19.13
C PHE A 98 1.43 -22.41 -20.20
N ASP A 99 2.50 -23.21 -20.37
CA ASP A 99 3.60 -22.87 -21.27
C ASP A 99 3.11 -22.78 -22.74
N CYS A 100 2.13 -23.60 -23.16
CA CYS A 100 1.49 -23.51 -24.48
C CYS A 100 0.62 -22.25 -24.67
N SER A 101 0.04 -21.72 -23.60
CA SER A 101 -0.89 -20.58 -23.65
C SER A 101 -0.22 -19.20 -23.50
N GLU A 102 1.05 -19.14 -23.11
CA GLU A 102 1.72 -17.88 -22.79
C GLU A 102 1.87 -16.93 -24.00
N GLU A 103 1.99 -17.45 -25.23
CA GLU A 103 2.01 -16.59 -26.42
C GLU A 103 0.63 -15.93 -26.67
N GLU A 104 -0.45 -16.69 -26.46
CA GLU A 104 -1.81 -16.18 -26.58
C GLU A 104 -2.13 -15.17 -25.49
N PHE A 105 -1.72 -15.45 -24.25
CA PHE A 105 -1.83 -14.49 -23.15
C PHE A 105 -1.09 -13.18 -23.46
N ARG A 106 0.10 -13.23 -24.05
CA ARG A 106 0.84 -12.02 -24.47
C ARG A 106 0.08 -11.22 -25.54
N LYS A 107 -0.51 -11.90 -26.54
CA LYS A 107 -1.36 -11.24 -27.56
C LYS A 107 -2.60 -10.60 -26.94
N PHE A 108 -3.20 -11.29 -25.97
CA PHE A 108 -4.31 -10.77 -25.18
C PHE A 108 -3.93 -9.47 -24.46
N LEU A 109 -2.79 -9.42 -23.75
CA LEU A 109 -2.34 -8.21 -23.05
C LEU A 109 -2.25 -6.97 -23.96
N ASN A 110 -1.82 -7.15 -25.21
CA ASN A 110 -1.66 -6.05 -26.17
C ASN A 110 -2.97 -5.57 -26.81
N THR A 111 -4.01 -6.41 -26.81
CA THR A 111 -5.29 -6.13 -27.49
C THR A 111 -6.44 -5.85 -26.53
N PHE A 112 -6.25 -6.14 -25.25
CA PHE A 112 -7.30 -6.09 -24.25
C PHE A 112 -7.69 -4.66 -23.83
N ASP A 113 -8.99 -4.36 -23.90
CA ASP A 113 -9.53 -3.09 -23.41
C ASP A 113 -9.72 -3.12 -21.88
N LEU A 114 -8.76 -2.51 -21.19
CA LEU A 114 -8.78 -2.35 -19.73
C LEU A 114 -10.03 -1.62 -19.20
N ASN A 115 -10.69 -0.78 -20.01
CA ASN A 115 -11.89 -0.07 -19.56
C ASN A 115 -13.09 -1.01 -19.46
N ALA A 116 -13.23 -1.93 -20.42
CA ALA A 116 -14.27 -2.96 -20.38
C ALA A 116 -14.07 -3.93 -19.21
N ALA A 117 -12.81 -4.23 -18.86
CA ALA A 117 -12.42 -5.17 -17.81
C ALA A 117 -12.84 -4.78 -16.40
N ARG A 118 -12.98 -3.47 -16.12
CA ARG A 118 -13.19 -2.96 -14.76
C ARG A 118 -14.40 -3.58 -14.06
N ASN A 119 -15.52 -3.69 -14.76
CA ASN A 119 -16.75 -4.24 -14.18
C ASN A 119 -16.66 -5.75 -13.97
N VAL A 120 -15.97 -6.45 -14.87
CA VAL A 120 -15.72 -7.88 -14.78
C VAL A 120 -14.86 -8.19 -13.56
N PHE A 121 -13.74 -7.49 -13.40
CA PHE A 121 -12.82 -7.69 -12.27
C PHE A 121 -13.49 -7.37 -10.95
N LYS A 122 -14.32 -6.32 -10.91
CA LYS A 122 -15.14 -6.01 -9.74
C LYS A 122 -16.11 -7.14 -9.39
N THR A 123 -16.73 -7.77 -10.37
CA THR A 123 -17.69 -8.86 -10.16
C THR A 123 -17.00 -10.13 -9.68
N LYS A 124 -15.81 -10.42 -10.23
CA LYS A 124 -14.95 -11.54 -9.79
C LYS A 124 -14.23 -11.26 -8.46
N GLY A 125 -14.29 -10.03 -7.96
CA GLY A 125 -13.64 -9.64 -6.70
C GLY A 125 -12.13 -9.45 -6.80
N LEU A 126 -11.56 -9.38 -8.01
CA LEU A 126 -10.14 -9.09 -8.24
C LEU A 126 -9.87 -7.61 -7.97
N PHE A 127 -8.83 -7.29 -7.20
CA PHE A 127 -8.48 -5.91 -6.86
C PHE A 127 -7.01 -5.59 -7.05
N LEU A 128 -6.74 -4.28 -7.15
CA LEU A 128 -5.44 -3.66 -7.00
C LEU A 128 -5.52 -2.65 -5.88
N LYS A 129 -4.63 -2.77 -4.90
CA LYS A 129 -4.58 -1.86 -3.76
C LYS A 129 -3.16 -1.39 -3.53
N VAL A 130 -2.99 -0.08 -3.34
CA VAL A 130 -1.74 0.53 -2.92
C VAL A 130 -1.94 1.12 -1.53
N ILE A 131 -1.05 0.76 -0.61
CA ILE A 131 -0.98 1.32 0.73
C ILE A 131 0.34 2.06 0.85
N ILE A 132 0.30 3.34 1.20
CA ILE A 132 1.50 4.15 1.47
C ILE A 132 1.48 4.53 2.95
N ARG A 133 2.52 4.12 3.67
CA ARG A 133 2.81 4.58 5.04
C ARG A 133 4.06 5.45 4.99
N HIS A 134 4.02 6.61 5.61
CA HIS A 134 5.15 7.52 5.63
C HIS A 134 5.25 8.24 6.97
N ASN A 135 6.47 8.58 7.33
CA ASN A 135 6.80 9.41 8.50
C ASN A 135 8.17 10.06 8.26
N HIS A 136 8.67 10.76 9.27
CA HIS A 136 9.98 11.43 9.21
C HIS A 136 11.17 10.49 8.98
N THR A 137 11.02 9.18 9.24
CA THR A 137 12.10 8.18 9.08
C THR A 137 12.13 7.54 7.70
N GLY A 138 11.02 7.57 6.95
CA GLY A 138 10.93 6.92 5.65
C GLY A 138 9.51 6.73 5.13
N ILE A 139 9.43 6.15 3.94
CA ILE A 139 8.18 5.77 3.25
C ILE A 139 8.19 4.26 2.98
N ALA A 140 7.03 3.62 3.11
CA ALA A 140 6.79 2.24 2.75
C ALA A 140 5.55 2.16 1.86
N ALA A 141 5.71 1.62 0.67
CA ALA A 141 4.62 1.35 -0.26
C ALA A 141 4.39 -0.16 -0.36
N GLU A 142 3.12 -0.56 -0.26
CA GLU A 142 2.69 -1.94 -0.48
C GLU A 142 1.69 -1.96 -1.63
N VAL A 143 1.92 -2.83 -2.61
CA VAL A 143 0.99 -3.13 -3.69
C VAL A 143 0.43 -4.52 -3.47
N LEU A 144 -0.90 -4.62 -3.46
CA LEU A 144 -1.62 -5.83 -3.13
C LEU A 144 -2.57 -6.20 -4.26
N ASN A 145 -2.62 -7.49 -4.55
CA ASN A 145 -3.62 -8.13 -5.41
C ASN A 145 -3.99 -9.50 -4.84
N ASN A 146 -5.06 -10.09 -5.36
CA ASN A 146 -5.65 -11.32 -4.85
C ASN A 146 -5.87 -12.36 -5.95
N SER A 147 -5.01 -12.35 -6.97
CA SER A 147 -5.06 -13.40 -7.98
C SER A 147 -4.74 -14.76 -7.36
N LYS A 148 -5.15 -15.85 -8.02
CA LYS A 148 -4.75 -17.21 -7.64
C LYS A 148 -3.24 -17.39 -7.78
N VAL A 149 -2.68 -18.16 -6.85
CA VAL A 149 -1.25 -18.51 -6.84
C VAL A 149 -0.98 -19.57 -7.92
N ILE A 150 0.05 -19.32 -8.72
CA ILE A 150 0.59 -20.29 -9.68
C ILE A 150 1.99 -20.70 -9.20
N PRO A 151 2.17 -21.89 -8.58
CA PRO A 151 3.39 -22.22 -7.83
C PRO A 151 4.68 -22.15 -8.65
N PHE A 152 4.68 -22.65 -9.88
CA PHE A 152 5.88 -22.61 -10.73
C PHE A 152 6.22 -21.19 -11.19
N MET A 153 5.23 -20.29 -11.35
CA MET A 153 5.49 -18.88 -11.63
C MET A 153 6.10 -18.17 -10.42
N GLU A 154 5.63 -18.47 -9.21
CA GLU A 154 6.24 -17.94 -7.99
C GLU A 154 7.70 -18.38 -7.87
N GLU A 155 7.99 -19.65 -8.16
CA GLU A 155 9.37 -20.15 -8.15
C GLU A 155 10.24 -19.46 -9.21
N ARG A 156 9.71 -19.30 -10.45
CA ARG A 156 10.39 -18.56 -11.54
C ARG A 156 10.67 -17.11 -11.11
N LEU A 157 9.68 -16.40 -10.57
CA LEU A 157 9.81 -15.02 -10.09
C LEU A 157 10.85 -14.91 -8.97
N ARG A 158 10.87 -15.85 -8.03
CA ARG A 158 11.84 -15.87 -6.93
C ARG A 158 13.26 -16.06 -7.44
N LYS A 159 13.47 -16.98 -8.38
CA LYS A 159 14.78 -17.18 -9.04
C LYS A 159 15.19 -15.93 -9.81
N TYR A 160 14.28 -15.36 -10.58
CA TYR A 160 14.49 -14.11 -11.30
C TYR A 160 14.94 -12.97 -10.38
N LEU A 161 14.20 -12.71 -9.29
CA LEU A 161 14.56 -11.66 -8.34
C LEU A 161 15.90 -11.95 -7.66
N ALA A 162 16.20 -13.20 -7.32
CA ALA A 162 17.48 -13.58 -6.72
C ALA A 162 18.65 -13.30 -7.67
N THR A 163 18.53 -13.66 -8.95
CA THR A 163 19.55 -13.35 -9.97
C THR A 163 19.67 -11.83 -10.17
N ALA A 164 18.54 -11.11 -10.22
CA ALA A 164 18.54 -9.66 -10.44
C ALA A 164 19.21 -8.86 -9.32
N MET A 165 19.25 -9.39 -8.09
CA MET A 165 19.98 -8.78 -6.97
C MET A 165 21.51 -8.74 -7.21
N GLU A 166 22.04 -9.57 -8.10
CA GLU A 166 23.47 -9.64 -8.43
C GLU A 166 23.84 -8.79 -9.66
N TYR A 167 22.86 -8.29 -10.42
CA TYR A 167 23.12 -7.46 -11.60
C TYR A 167 23.82 -6.16 -11.20
N LYS A 168 24.89 -5.82 -11.92
CA LYS A 168 25.65 -4.58 -11.81
C LYS A 168 25.12 -3.54 -12.77
N ASP A 169 24.72 -3.97 -13.97
CA ASP A 169 24.14 -3.12 -14.99
C ASP A 169 23.08 -3.87 -15.81
N LEU A 170 22.59 -3.22 -16.88
CA LEU A 170 21.52 -3.76 -17.71
C LEU A 170 22.00 -4.92 -18.61
N MET A 171 23.30 -5.04 -18.90
CA MET A 171 23.82 -6.12 -19.74
C MET A 171 23.72 -7.47 -19.02
N ASP A 172 23.94 -7.48 -17.71
CA ASP A 172 23.81 -8.70 -16.89
C ASP A 172 22.39 -9.33 -17.00
N TYR A 173 21.36 -8.51 -17.24
CA TYR A 173 20.00 -8.99 -17.52
C TYR A 173 19.95 -9.81 -18.81
N TYR A 174 20.40 -9.23 -19.92
CA TYR A 174 20.36 -9.88 -21.24
C TYR A 174 21.26 -11.13 -21.29
N ASP A 175 22.37 -11.12 -20.55
CA ASP A 175 23.24 -12.29 -20.40
C ASP A 175 22.56 -13.43 -19.62
N SER A 176 21.69 -13.09 -18.67
CA SER A 176 20.98 -14.06 -17.82
C SER A 176 19.63 -14.53 -18.39
N TYR A 177 19.00 -13.73 -19.26
CA TYR A 177 17.69 -13.96 -19.87
C TYR A 177 17.75 -13.72 -21.39
N PRO A 178 18.54 -14.51 -22.14
CA PRO A 178 18.71 -14.31 -23.57
C PRO A 178 17.41 -14.55 -24.37
N GLU A 179 16.47 -15.31 -23.83
CA GLU A 179 15.16 -15.58 -24.45
C GLU A 179 14.23 -14.35 -24.48
N ASP A 180 14.46 -13.36 -23.62
CA ASP A 180 13.70 -12.10 -23.62
C ASP A 180 14.47 -10.99 -24.36
N GLU A 181 14.73 -11.23 -25.65
CA GLU A 181 15.48 -10.32 -26.53
C GLU A 181 14.90 -8.89 -26.55
N ASP A 182 13.58 -8.75 -26.39
CA ASP A 182 12.88 -7.46 -26.40
C ASP A 182 12.85 -6.77 -25.01
N GLY A 183 13.36 -7.41 -23.96
CA GLY A 183 13.38 -6.86 -22.60
C GLY A 183 11.99 -6.61 -22.01
N ARG A 184 11.00 -7.46 -22.33
CA ARG A 184 9.62 -7.31 -21.83
C ARG A 184 9.50 -7.57 -20.33
N ASP A 185 10.36 -8.42 -19.78
CA ASP A 185 10.36 -8.80 -18.36
C ASP A 185 11.46 -8.07 -17.56
N ILE A 186 12.01 -6.98 -18.11
CA ILE A 186 13.16 -6.27 -17.52
C ILE A 186 12.79 -5.36 -16.34
N GLY A 187 11.51 -4.97 -16.21
CA GLY A 187 11.08 -3.86 -15.35
C GLY A 187 11.44 -4.04 -13.88
N LEU A 188 11.29 -5.25 -13.35
CA LEU A 188 11.65 -5.58 -11.96
C LEU A 188 13.16 -5.57 -11.72
N ALA A 189 13.97 -6.10 -12.65
CA ALA A 189 15.42 -6.01 -12.61
C ALA A 189 15.89 -4.55 -12.71
N PHE A 190 15.27 -3.76 -13.59
CA PHE A 190 15.56 -2.34 -13.72
C PHE A 190 15.23 -1.57 -12.44
N SER A 191 14.14 -1.94 -11.76
CA SER A 191 13.79 -1.40 -10.44
C SER A 191 14.88 -1.67 -9.39
N ILE A 192 15.48 -2.87 -9.39
CA ILE A 192 16.60 -3.21 -8.50
C ILE A 192 17.85 -2.36 -8.83
N LEU A 193 18.18 -2.24 -10.12
CA LEU A 193 19.33 -1.46 -10.59
C LEU A 193 19.21 0.02 -10.23
N ILE A 194 18.05 0.63 -10.46
CA ILE A 194 17.85 2.06 -10.19
C ILE A 194 17.88 2.37 -8.70
N LEU A 195 17.31 1.50 -7.85
CA LEU A 195 17.40 1.61 -6.40
C LEU A 195 18.87 1.60 -5.95
N ARG A 196 19.66 0.65 -6.45
CA ARG A 196 21.10 0.57 -6.14
C ARG A 196 21.85 1.83 -6.58
N LYS A 197 21.57 2.32 -7.78
CA LYS A 197 22.23 3.50 -8.36
C LYS A 197 22.03 4.77 -7.53
N ILE A 198 20.88 4.91 -6.87
CA ILE A 198 20.60 6.04 -5.97
C ILE A 198 20.98 5.77 -4.50
N GLY A 199 21.68 4.67 -4.23
CA GLY A 199 22.16 4.30 -2.89
C GLY A 199 21.10 3.68 -1.99
N LEU A 200 19.92 3.33 -2.51
CA LEU A 200 18.92 2.57 -1.75
C LEU A 200 19.24 1.07 -1.78
N LYS A 201 18.94 0.40 -0.67
CA LYS A 201 19.15 -1.04 -0.49
C LYS A 201 18.07 -1.83 -1.26
N PRO A 202 18.41 -2.56 -2.34
CA PRO A 202 17.40 -3.27 -3.13
C PRO A 202 16.67 -4.36 -2.35
N GLU A 203 17.24 -4.88 -1.24
CA GLU A 203 16.62 -5.89 -0.38
C GLU A 203 15.39 -5.36 0.40
N LEU A 204 15.18 -4.04 0.37
CA LEU A 204 13.98 -3.37 0.86
C LEU A 204 12.84 -3.35 -0.17
N PHE A 205 13.12 -3.74 -1.42
CA PHE A 205 12.14 -4.13 -2.41
C PHE A 205 11.94 -5.65 -2.37
N ARG A 206 10.69 -6.09 -2.20
CA ARG A 206 10.34 -7.51 -2.04
C ARG A 206 8.98 -7.80 -2.64
N ILE A 207 8.83 -9.00 -3.19
CA ILE A 207 7.53 -9.54 -3.60
C ILE A 207 7.25 -10.77 -2.74
N GLY A 208 6.11 -10.77 -2.06
CA GLY A 208 5.64 -11.88 -1.23
C GLY A 208 4.33 -12.42 -1.77
N VAL A 209 4.26 -13.75 -1.88
CA VAL A 209 3.03 -14.47 -2.21
C VAL A 209 2.38 -14.94 -0.91
N GLY A 210 1.10 -14.62 -0.74
CA GLY A 210 0.27 -15.11 0.36
C GLY A 210 -0.90 -15.92 -0.18
N GLU A 211 -1.52 -16.75 0.65
CA GLU A 211 -2.60 -17.66 0.21
C GLU A 211 -3.80 -16.95 -0.44
N LYS A 212 -4.12 -15.73 0.01
CA LYS A 212 -5.25 -14.95 -0.49
C LYS A 212 -4.86 -13.59 -1.07
N ILE A 213 -3.72 -13.06 -0.64
CA ILE A 213 -3.28 -11.72 -0.98
C ILE A 213 -1.78 -11.78 -1.22
N HIS A 214 -1.39 -11.43 -2.44
CA HIS A 214 -0.01 -11.16 -2.82
C HIS A 214 0.34 -9.74 -2.42
N THR A 215 1.57 -9.53 -1.94
CA THR A 215 2.05 -8.22 -1.50
C THR A 215 3.45 -7.97 -2.03
N SER A 216 3.57 -7.00 -2.93
CA SER A 216 4.84 -6.37 -3.24
C SER A 216 5.07 -5.22 -2.27
N ARG A 217 6.27 -5.07 -1.72
CA ARG A 217 6.63 -3.99 -0.81
C ARG A 217 7.92 -3.30 -1.23
N LEU A 218 7.91 -1.97 -1.19
CA LEU A 218 9.09 -1.11 -1.27
C LEU A 218 9.20 -0.31 0.03
N GLU A 219 10.37 -0.33 0.65
CA GLU A 219 10.71 0.50 1.80
C GLU A 219 11.87 1.44 1.46
N VAL A 220 11.69 2.73 1.73
CA VAL A 220 12.68 3.78 1.43
C VAL A 220 13.00 4.52 2.72
N PRO A 221 14.12 4.18 3.37
CA PRO A 221 14.65 4.90 4.51
C PRO A 221 15.05 6.33 4.14
N PHE A 222 14.77 7.30 5.01
CA PHE A 222 15.31 8.66 4.89
C PHE A 222 16.60 8.84 5.71
N GLY A 223 16.86 7.93 6.63
CA GLY A 223 18.02 7.87 7.51
C GLY A 223 18.16 6.52 8.21
N GLU A 224 19.13 6.41 9.12
CA GLU A 224 19.46 5.16 9.84
C GLU A 224 18.42 4.76 10.90
N GLU A 225 17.63 5.73 11.36
CA GLU A 225 16.56 5.55 12.32
C GLU A 225 15.39 4.73 11.74
N TYR A 226 15.31 4.60 10.41
CA TYR A 226 14.27 3.81 9.77
C TYR A 226 14.28 2.35 10.25
N ARG A 227 13.12 1.91 10.73
CA ARG A 227 12.89 0.52 11.13
C ARG A 227 12.00 -0.15 10.11
N SER A 228 12.61 -1.04 9.32
CA SER A 228 11.88 -1.84 8.34
C SER A 228 10.74 -2.61 9.01
N ILE A 229 9.58 -2.66 8.35
CA ILE A 229 8.39 -3.39 8.76
C ILE A 229 8.73 -4.86 9.05
N ARG A 230 9.67 -5.46 8.31
CA ARG A 230 10.14 -6.83 8.57
C ARG A 230 10.78 -6.98 9.95
N LYS A 231 11.58 -6.00 10.39
CA LYS A 231 12.23 -6.02 11.71
C LYS A 231 11.25 -5.74 12.84
N LYS A 232 10.22 -4.92 12.59
CA LYS A 232 9.13 -4.71 13.56
C LYS A 232 8.40 -6.01 13.85
N ASN A 233 7.97 -6.73 12.80
CA ASN A 233 7.27 -8.01 12.96
C ASN A 233 8.13 -9.09 13.65
N ARG A 234 9.44 -9.15 13.38
CA ARG A 234 10.36 -10.09 14.04
C ARG A 234 10.61 -9.76 15.52
N ASN A 235 10.61 -8.48 15.90
CA ASN A 235 10.78 -8.10 17.30
C ASN A 235 9.51 -8.39 18.12
N ASP A 236 8.34 -8.40 17.48
CA ASP A 236 7.08 -8.88 18.08
C ASP A 236 7.03 -10.43 18.20
N GLU A 237 7.81 -11.16 17.40
CA GLU A 237 7.97 -12.62 17.51
C GLU A 237 8.95 -13.05 18.63
N GLY A 238 9.70 -12.11 19.23
CA GLY A 238 10.63 -12.34 20.33
C GLY A 238 10.04 -12.13 21.73
N VAL A 239 8.79 -11.69 21.82
CA VAL A 239 8.00 -11.76 23.05
C VAL A 239 7.42 -13.17 23.12
N PRO A 240 7.58 -13.91 24.23
CA PRO A 240 6.87 -15.17 24.38
C PRO A 240 5.39 -14.89 24.12
N LYS A 241 4.82 -15.57 23.11
CA LYS A 241 3.37 -15.72 23.06
C LYS A 241 3.02 -16.50 24.31
N GLU A 242 2.64 -15.79 25.37
CA GLU A 242 1.91 -16.40 26.47
C GLU A 242 0.78 -17.20 25.83
N SER A 243 0.71 -18.46 26.23
CA SER A 243 -0.28 -19.42 25.77
C SER A 243 -1.64 -18.75 25.71
N HIS A 244 -2.28 -18.81 24.55
CA HIS A 244 -3.70 -18.51 24.40
C HIS A 244 -4.50 -19.50 25.29
N GLU A 245 -4.57 -19.21 26.58
CA GLU A 245 -5.83 -19.43 27.28
C GLU A 245 -6.84 -18.53 26.58
N GLN A 246 -7.96 -19.12 26.19
CA GLN A 246 -9.05 -18.40 25.55
C GLN A 246 -9.47 -17.26 26.49
N GLU A 247 -8.97 -16.04 26.24
CA GLU A 247 -9.51 -14.84 26.86
C GLU A 247 -10.96 -14.72 26.37
N ILE A 248 -11.86 -15.12 27.26
CA ILE A 248 -13.25 -14.70 27.23
C ILE A 248 -13.19 -13.17 27.24
N GLU A 249 -13.43 -12.53 26.10
CA GLU A 249 -13.56 -11.06 26.02
C GLU A 249 -14.66 -10.65 27.01
N LEU A 250 -14.24 -10.15 28.17
CA LEU A 250 -15.15 -9.57 29.14
C LEU A 250 -15.74 -8.30 28.49
N PRO A 251 -17.06 -8.07 28.62
CA PRO A 251 -17.72 -6.96 27.97
C PRO A 251 -17.10 -5.64 28.40
N TRP A 252 -16.65 -4.86 27.42
CA TRP A 252 -15.95 -3.59 27.59
C TRP A 252 -16.67 -2.68 28.57
N LYS A 253 -15.94 -2.20 29.59
CA LYS A 253 -16.48 -1.21 30.53
C LYS A 253 -16.72 0.10 29.76
N THR A 254 -17.95 0.60 29.81
CA THR A 254 -18.32 1.85 29.15
C THR A 254 -18.58 2.94 30.18
N ASN A 255 -18.19 4.17 29.86
CA ASN A 255 -18.34 5.33 30.73
C ASN A 255 -19.11 6.42 30.01
N ARG A 256 -19.91 7.17 30.76
CA ARG A 256 -20.68 8.29 30.20
C ARG A 256 -19.86 9.56 30.28
N CYS A 257 -19.61 10.20 29.14
CA CYS A 257 -18.94 11.50 29.08
C CYS A 257 -19.79 12.56 29.76
N SER A 258 -19.21 13.26 30.74
CA SER A 258 -19.92 14.31 31.49
C SER A 258 -20.14 15.60 30.70
N TYR A 259 -19.51 15.73 29.53
CA TYR A 259 -19.67 16.89 28.65
C TYR A 259 -20.72 16.66 27.56
N CYS A 260 -20.57 15.61 26.73
CA CYS A 260 -21.52 15.34 25.63
C CYS A 260 -22.61 14.32 25.99
N GLY A 261 -22.57 13.74 27.19
CA GLY A 261 -23.55 12.76 27.67
C GLY A 261 -23.49 11.39 27.00
N ARG A 262 -22.56 11.18 26.05
CA ARG A 262 -22.40 9.92 25.30
C ARG A 262 -21.74 8.85 26.14
N THR A 263 -22.23 7.62 26.01
CA THR A 263 -21.54 6.44 26.52
C THR A 263 -20.42 6.08 25.57
N VAL A 264 -19.19 6.03 26.08
CA VAL A 264 -17.97 5.77 25.32
C VAL A 264 -17.19 4.64 25.97
N ASP A 265 -16.41 3.95 25.16
CA ASP A 265 -15.44 2.95 25.63
C ASP A 265 -14.38 3.61 26.54
N ASP A 266 -13.95 2.89 27.58
CA ASP A 266 -12.95 3.37 28.55
C ASP A 266 -11.64 3.82 27.87
N ARG A 267 -11.25 3.23 26.73
CA ARG A 267 -10.03 3.59 25.98
C ARG A 267 -10.05 5.01 25.42
N ILE A 268 -11.22 5.60 25.26
CA ILE A 268 -11.39 6.97 24.76
C ILE A 268 -12.03 7.88 25.82
N PHE A 269 -12.07 7.43 27.08
CA PHE A 269 -12.59 8.17 28.22
C PHE A 269 -11.45 8.56 29.17
N PHE A 270 -11.31 9.85 29.43
CA PHE A 270 -10.35 10.37 30.38
C PHE A 270 -11.06 10.68 31.69
N SER A 271 -10.80 9.91 32.74
CA SER A 271 -11.36 10.17 34.09
C SER A 271 -10.83 11.47 34.69
N LYS A 272 -9.60 11.86 34.33
CA LYS A 272 -9.00 13.17 34.59
C LYS A 272 -8.27 13.64 33.34
N ILE A 273 -8.26 14.95 33.14
CA ILE A 273 -7.49 15.58 32.08
C ILE A 273 -6.00 15.49 32.44
N PRO A 274 -5.12 15.04 31.52
CA PRO A 274 -3.68 15.04 31.74
C PRO A 274 -3.12 16.47 31.92
N ASP A 275 -2.20 16.65 32.87
CA ASP A 275 -1.68 17.96 33.29
C ASP A 275 -0.89 18.69 32.19
N ASP A 276 -0.45 17.98 31.16
CA ASP A 276 0.33 18.46 30.01
C ASP A 276 -0.53 19.04 28.87
N VAL A 277 -1.86 19.05 29.02
CA VAL A 277 -2.80 19.55 28.01
C VAL A 277 -3.13 21.04 28.28
N PRO A 278 -2.73 22.00 27.42
CA PRO A 278 -2.97 23.42 27.64
C PRO A 278 -4.39 23.81 27.22
N ILE A 279 -5.35 23.75 28.15
CA ILE A 279 -6.78 23.92 27.80
C ILE A 279 -7.30 25.32 28.13
N LYS A 280 -7.88 26.01 27.13
CA LYS A 280 -8.59 27.29 27.33
C LYS A 280 -10.11 27.05 27.48
N GLY A 281 -10.68 27.50 28.59
CA GLY A 281 -12.15 27.62 28.73
C GLY A 281 -12.92 26.33 29.04
N ILE A 282 -12.42 25.49 29.97
CA ILE A 282 -13.14 24.28 30.41
C ILE A 282 -14.39 24.64 31.23
N PRO A 283 -15.58 24.09 30.92
CA PRO A 283 -16.78 24.23 31.75
C PRO A 283 -16.71 23.40 33.06
N GLU A 284 -17.38 23.87 34.12
CA GLU A 284 -17.31 23.33 35.49
C GLU A 284 -17.44 21.80 35.67
N PRO A 285 -18.26 21.04 34.90
CA PRO A 285 -18.42 19.60 35.16
C PRO A 285 -17.15 18.79 34.92
N VAL A 286 -16.25 19.27 34.05
CA VAL A 286 -15.04 18.56 33.64
C VAL A 286 -13.87 18.85 34.61
N ARG A 287 -13.83 20.03 35.22
CA ARG A 287 -12.83 20.40 36.23
C ARG A 287 -12.99 19.63 37.55
N ALA A 288 -14.22 19.17 37.84
CA ALA A 288 -14.55 18.40 39.04
C ALA A 288 -14.19 16.91 38.96
N GLY A 289 -13.54 16.45 37.87
CA GLY A 289 -13.08 15.06 37.74
C GLY A 289 -14.16 14.06 37.29
N ASN A 290 -15.26 14.53 36.67
CA ASN A 290 -16.35 13.67 36.20
C ASN A 290 -16.08 13.01 34.84
N GLY A 291 -14.85 13.11 34.33
CA GLY A 291 -14.38 12.50 33.11
C GLY A 291 -14.98 13.01 31.79
N ILE A 292 -14.16 12.97 30.74
CA ILE A 292 -14.45 13.54 29.42
C ILE A 292 -13.97 12.58 28.32
N CYS A 293 -14.71 12.46 27.22
CA CYS A 293 -14.25 11.64 26.10
C CYS A 293 -13.23 12.39 25.22
N ALA A 294 -12.38 11.63 24.53
CA ALA A 294 -11.30 12.13 23.68
C ALA A 294 -11.77 13.17 22.64
N TRP A 295 -12.94 12.97 22.04
CA TRP A 295 -13.50 13.89 21.05
C TRP A 295 -13.91 15.23 21.63
N CYS A 296 -14.42 15.24 22.87
CA CYS A 296 -14.77 16.48 23.54
C CYS A 296 -13.51 17.20 24.01
N LEU A 297 -12.51 16.46 24.51
CA LEU A 297 -11.23 17.03 24.90
C LEU A 297 -10.50 17.68 23.71
N SER A 298 -10.50 17.03 22.54
CA SER A 298 -9.86 17.57 21.33
C SER A 298 -10.53 18.83 20.79
N SER A 299 -11.72 19.18 21.26
CA SER A 299 -12.42 20.40 20.85
C SER A 299 -11.96 21.65 21.63
N TYR A 300 -11.14 21.46 22.67
CA TYR A 300 -10.61 22.52 23.54
C TYR A 300 -9.07 22.64 23.52
N LEU A 301 -8.41 21.77 22.76
CA LEU A 301 -7.02 21.88 22.32
C LEU A 301 -6.94 22.88 21.16
#